data_AF-A0A1F4NPC5-F1
#
_entry.id   AF-A0A1F4NPC5-F1
#
_cell.length_a   1.000
_cell.length_b   1.000
_cell.length_c   1.000
_cell.angle_alpha   90.00
_cell.angle_beta   90.00
_cell.angle_gamma   90.00
#
_symmetry.space_group_name_H-M   'P 1'
#
loop_
_entity.id
_entity.type
_entity.pdbx_description
1 polymer ?
#
loop_
_entity_poly.entity_id
_entity_poly.type
_entity_poly.pdbx_seq_one_letter_code
_entity_poly.pdbx_strand_id
1 'polypeptide(L)'
;MPDKSKIEVVKQLLETATANLASAKQILGELLGTSFDDLPSRTIGLKSEGNVVEGVFDGEHMLDKDGKKYPVPANYASKSKLVAGDVLKLTIQDDGSFIFKQIGPIERKSLIGTVVYENDQYKVVAGGKSYQVLMASVTYFKLKPGDQATILVPADNEGCQWAAIESAVITPGSEG
;
A
#
# COMPACT_ATOMS: atom_id res chain seq x y z
N MET A 1 5.03 -2.18 -39.29
CA MET A 1 3.95 -1.81 -38.35
C MET A 1 3.19 -3.06 -37.93
N PRO A 2 3.63 -3.79 -36.88
CA PRO A 2 3.02 -5.07 -36.47
C PRO A 2 2.02 -5.02 -35.29
N ASP A 3 1.84 -3.88 -34.60
CA ASP A 3 1.13 -3.86 -33.31
C ASP A 3 -0.35 -3.42 -33.38
N LYS A 4 -0.75 -2.76 -34.46
CA LYS A 4 -2.13 -2.26 -34.61
C LYS A 4 -3.17 -3.41 -34.70
N SER A 5 -2.81 -4.51 -35.37
CA SER A 5 -3.66 -5.70 -35.50
C SER A 5 -3.84 -6.45 -34.18
N LYS A 6 -2.80 -6.55 -33.35
CA LYS A 6 -2.89 -7.21 -32.05
C LYS A 6 -3.78 -6.45 -31.07
N ILE A 7 -3.71 -5.12 -31.09
CA ILE A 7 -4.59 -4.26 -30.26
C ILE A 7 -6.05 -4.45 -30.67
N GLU A 8 -6.32 -4.56 -31.97
CA GLU A 8 -7.68 -4.78 -32.48
C GLU A 8 -8.24 -6.14 -32.05
N VAL A 9 -7.41 -7.20 -32.10
CA VAL A 9 -7.76 -8.53 -31.59
C VAL A 9 -8.06 -8.50 -30.09
N VAL A 10 -7.24 -7.81 -29.28
CA VAL A 10 -7.46 -7.72 -27.83
C VAL A 10 -8.74 -6.94 -27.51
N LYS A 11 -9.03 -5.85 -28.24
CA LYS A 11 -10.30 -5.12 -28.09
C LYS A 11 -11.50 -6.01 -28.39
N GLN A 12 -11.43 -6.79 -29.46
CA GLN A 12 -12.51 -7.70 -29.83
C GLN A 12 -12.70 -8.83 -28.81
N LEU A 13 -11.62 -9.34 -28.23
CA LEU A 13 -11.68 -10.31 -27.13
C LEU A 13 -12.33 -9.73 -25.86
N LEU A 14 -12.00 -8.48 -25.50
CA LEU A 14 -12.61 -7.79 -24.36
C LEU A 14 -14.09 -7.51 -24.58
N GLU A 15 -14.48 -7.08 -25.78
CA GLU A 15 -15.88 -6.85 -26.13
C GLU A 15 -16.68 -8.16 -26.03
N THR A 16 -16.12 -9.25 -26.55
CA THR A 16 -16.71 -10.60 -26.47
C THR A 16 -16.84 -11.08 -25.02
N ALA A 17 -15.80 -10.91 -24.21
CA ALA A 17 -15.83 -11.30 -22.79
C ALA A 17 -16.90 -10.50 -22.01
N THR A 18 -17.03 -9.21 -22.32
CA THR A 18 -18.02 -8.33 -21.70
C THR A 18 -19.44 -8.74 -22.08
N ALA A 19 -19.68 -9.05 -23.35
CA ALA A 19 -20.96 -9.57 -23.83
C ALA A 19 -21.31 -10.90 -23.16
N ASN A 20 -20.35 -11.82 -23.05
CA ASN A 20 -20.55 -13.10 -22.38
C ASN A 20 -20.88 -12.92 -20.89
N LEU A 21 -20.22 -11.99 -20.20
CA LEU A 21 -20.53 -11.67 -18.81
C LEU A 21 -21.94 -11.09 -18.65
N ALA A 22 -22.37 -10.22 -19.56
CA ALA A 22 -23.73 -9.67 -19.55
C ALA A 22 -24.77 -10.79 -19.73
N SER A 23 -24.56 -11.70 -20.69
CA SER A 23 -25.43 -12.86 -20.90
C SER A 23 -25.45 -13.79 -19.68
N ALA A 24 -24.30 -14.07 -19.06
CA ALA A 24 -24.23 -14.89 -17.87
C ALA A 24 -25.02 -14.26 -16.70
N LYS A 25 -24.90 -12.95 -16.48
CA LYS A 25 -25.68 -12.21 -15.47
C LYS A 25 -27.18 -12.30 -15.72
N GLN A 26 -27.61 -12.21 -16.99
CA GLN A 26 -29.02 -12.32 -17.36
C GLN A 26 -29.57 -13.73 -17.09
N ILE A 27 -28.84 -14.77 -17.49
CA ILE A 27 -29.21 -16.17 -17.22
C ILE A 27 -29.28 -16.44 -15.72
N LEU A 28 -28.32 -15.92 -14.94
CA LEU A 28 -28.33 -16.01 -13.48
C LEU A 28 -29.55 -15.32 -12.88
N GLY A 29 -29.90 -14.12 -13.37
CA GLY A 29 -31.08 -13.40 -12.88
C GLY A 29 -32.39 -14.10 -13.20
N GLU A 30 -32.48 -14.73 -14.39
CA GLU A 30 -33.64 -15.52 -14.80
C GLU A 30 -33.80 -16.80 -13.95
N LEU A 31 -32.69 -17.47 -13.62
CA LEU A 31 -32.68 -18.66 -12.76
C LEU A 31 -33.03 -18.33 -11.30
N LEU A 32 -32.63 -17.16 -10.80
CA LEU A 32 -32.81 -16.75 -9.41
C LEU A 32 -34.10 -15.95 -9.19
N GLY A 33 -34.79 -15.53 -10.26
CA GLY A 33 -36.00 -14.71 -10.19
C GLY A 33 -35.77 -13.29 -9.67
N THR A 34 -34.51 -12.85 -9.59
CA THR A 34 -34.09 -11.53 -9.11
C THR A 34 -32.91 -11.05 -9.95
N SER A 35 -32.74 -9.74 -10.13
CA SER A 35 -31.53 -9.19 -10.76
C SER A 35 -30.29 -9.65 -9.99
N PHE A 36 -29.17 -9.90 -10.68
CA PHE A 36 -27.90 -10.24 -10.03
C PHE A 36 -27.47 -9.17 -9.01
N ASP A 37 -27.76 -7.90 -9.31
CA ASP A 37 -27.52 -6.76 -8.43
C ASP A 37 -28.46 -6.69 -7.20
N ASP A 38 -29.59 -7.41 -7.22
CA ASP A 38 -30.58 -7.50 -6.14
C ASP A 38 -30.37 -8.72 -5.23
N LEU A 39 -29.38 -9.57 -5.51
CA LEU A 39 -29.08 -10.70 -4.65
C LEU A 39 -28.65 -10.19 -3.27
N PRO A 40 -29.38 -10.51 -2.19
CA PRO A 40 -28.98 -10.12 -0.85
C PRO A 40 -27.70 -10.89 -0.51
N SER A 41 -26.56 -10.20 -0.58
CA SER A 41 -25.33 -10.66 0.04
C SER A 41 -25.68 -10.96 1.50
N ARG A 42 -25.47 -12.20 1.95
CA ARG A 42 -25.70 -12.62 3.34
C ARG A 42 -24.68 -12.00 4.30
N THR A 43 -24.41 -10.71 4.14
CA THR A 43 -23.64 -9.85 5.02
C THR A 43 -24.59 -8.82 5.62
N ILE A 44 -25.56 -9.33 6.38
CA ILE A 44 -26.39 -8.53 7.28
C ILE A 44 -25.44 -7.84 8.25
N GLY A 45 -25.18 -6.54 8.07
CA GLY A 45 -24.46 -5.72 9.06
C GLY A 45 -23.57 -4.57 8.58
N LEU A 46 -23.37 -4.33 7.29
CA LEU A 46 -22.50 -3.23 6.83
C LEU A 46 -23.30 -2.18 6.07
N LYS A 47 -23.56 -1.06 6.75
CA LYS A 47 -23.92 0.22 6.13
C LYS A 47 -22.91 0.56 5.03
N SER A 48 -23.43 0.95 3.87
CA SER A 48 -22.76 1.60 2.73
C SER A 48 -21.28 1.24 2.60
N GLU A 49 -20.95 0.23 1.77
CA GLU A 49 -19.58 0.08 1.29
C GLU A 49 -19.24 1.30 0.43
N GLY A 50 -18.72 2.33 1.10
CA GLY A 50 -18.06 3.44 0.46
C GLY A 50 -16.98 2.94 -0.50
N ASN A 51 -16.66 3.74 -1.51
CA ASN A 51 -15.85 3.32 -2.65
C ASN A 51 -14.51 2.70 -2.18
N VAL A 52 -14.31 1.40 -2.49
CA VAL A 52 -13.13 0.63 -2.10
C VAL A 52 -12.10 0.66 -3.21
N VAL A 53 -10.88 1.04 -2.88
CA VAL A 53 -9.74 1.10 -3.80
C VAL A 53 -8.60 0.28 -3.23
N GLU A 54 -7.98 -0.58 -4.04
CA GLU A 54 -6.76 -1.29 -3.69
C GLU A 54 -5.56 -0.66 -4.38
N GLY A 55 -4.42 -0.66 -3.70
CA GLY A 55 -3.21 -0.05 -4.23
C GLY A 55 -1.95 -0.44 -3.48
N VAL A 56 -0.82 0.01 -3.99
CA VAL A 56 0.52 -0.30 -3.48
C VAL A 56 1.10 0.93 -2.78
N PHE A 57 1.60 0.75 -1.56
CA PHE A 57 2.25 1.81 -0.80
C PHE A 57 3.63 2.15 -1.38
N ASP A 58 3.97 3.42 -1.55
CA ASP A 58 5.26 3.88 -2.10
C ASP A 58 6.23 4.46 -1.06
N GLY A 59 5.80 4.56 0.20
CA GLY A 59 6.54 5.22 1.28
C GLY A 59 5.76 6.37 1.92
N GLU A 60 4.89 7.04 1.15
CA GLU A 60 4.04 8.13 1.64
C GLU A 60 2.60 8.06 1.12
N HIS A 61 2.42 7.46 -0.06
CA HIS A 61 1.15 7.36 -0.77
C HIS A 61 0.81 5.91 -1.08
N MET A 62 -0.47 5.65 -1.30
CA MET A 62 -0.97 4.46 -1.95
C MET A 62 -1.22 4.79 -3.43
N LEU A 63 -0.68 3.98 -4.33
CA LEU A 63 -0.88 4.07 -5.78
C LEU A 63 -1.93 3.02 -6.19
N ASP A 64 -3.02 3.44 -6.82
CA ASP A 64 -3.95 2.49 -7.42
C ASP A 64 -3.41 1.94 -8.77
N LYS A 65 -4.19 1.06 -9.39
CA LYS A 65 -3.87 0.45 -10.70
C LYS A 65 -3.69 1.45 -11.85
N ASP A 66 -4.29 2.64 -11.72
CA ASP A 66 -4.25 3.71 -12.71
C ASP A 66 -3.14 4.73 -12.39
N GLY A 67 -2.36 4.49 -11.32
CA GLY A 67 -1.27 5.36 -10.86
C GLY A 67 -1.73 6.57 -10.05
N LYS A 68 -3.01 6.63 -9.67
CA LYS A 68 -3.52 7.71 -8.83
C LYS A 68 -2.98 7.56 -7.42
N LYS A 69 -2.50 8.68 -6.86
CA LYS A 69 -1.90 8.74 -5.53
C LYS A 69 -2.93 9.12 -4.48
N TYR A 70 -2.94 8.37 -3.39
CA TYR A 70 -3.73 8.62 -2.19
C TYR A 70 -2.77 8.81 -1.01
N PRO A 71 -2.73 9.99 -0.36
CA PRO A 71 -1.80 10.22 0.74
C PRO A 71 -2.16 9.33 1.93
N VAL A 72 -1.18 8.59 2.44
CA VAL A 72 -1.35 7.71 3.59
C VAL A 72 -0.95 8.49 4.86
N PRO A 73 -1.78 8.52 5.91
CA PRO A 73 -1.42 9.20 7.15
C PRO A 73 -0.10 8.67 7.73
N ALA A 74 0.87 9.56 7.96
CA ALA A 74 2.20 9.19 8.44
C ALA A 74 2.17 8.39 9.76
N ASN A 75 1.23 8.71 10.66
CA ASN A 75 1.03 7.98 11.91
C ASN A 75 0.57 6.53 11.68
N TYR A 76 -0.32 6.30 10.72
CA TYR A 76 -0.76 4.96 10.35
C TYR A 76 0.41 4.17 9.75
N ALA A 77 1.09 4.75 8.77
CA ALA A 77 2.24 4.13 8.12
C ALA A 77 3.36 3.78 9.11
N SER A 78 3.66 4.68 10.04
CA SER A 78 4.64 4.45 11.11
C SER A 78 4.21 3.34 12.07
N LYS A 79 2.96 3.37 12.57
CA LYS A 79 2.47 2.39 13.55
C LYS A 79 2.37 0.99 12.96
N SER A 80 1.97 0.89 11.69
CA SER A 80 1.88 -0.38 10.96
C SER A 80 3.20 -0.81 10.33
N LYS A 81 4.27 -0.01 10.45
CA LYS A 81 5.60 -0.27 9.86
C LYS A 81 5.49 -0.62 8.36
N LEU A 82 4.70 0.16 7.63
CA LEU A 82 4.44 -0.09 6.21
C LEU A 82 5.72 0.05 5.41
N VAL A 83 6.00 -0.94 4.57
CA VAL A 83 7.15 -0.95 3.66
C VAL A 83 6.64 -0.68 2.25
N ALA A 84 7.39 0.11 1.48
CA ALA A 84 7.03 0.38 0.09
C ALA A 84 6.90 -0.94 -0.69
N GLY A 85 5.79 -1.13 -1.39
CA GLY A 85 5.37 -2.39 -1.99
C GLY A 85 4.21 -3.07 -1.25
N ASP A 86 3.95 -2.74 0.01
CA ASP A 86 2.81 -3.28 0.76
C ASP A 86 1.48 -2.93 0.07
N VAL A 87 0.59 -3.92 -0.05
CA VAL A 87 -0.74 -3.76 -0.62
C VAL A 87 -1.69 -3.25 0.46
N LEU A 88 -2.34 -2.13 0.17
CA LEU A 88 -3.31 -1.46 1.02
C LEU A 88 -4.69 -1.50 0.36
N LYS A 89 -5.70 -1.55 1.22
CA LYS A 89 -7.09 -1.27 0.90
C LYS A 89 -7.46 0.08 1.47
N LEU A 90 -7.95 0.96 0.63
CA LEU A 90 -8.56 2.23 0.98
C LEU A 90 -10.09 2.09 0.90
N THR A 91 -10.79 2.43 1.97
CA THR A 91 -12.23 2.62 1.97
C THR A 91 -12.51 4.12 2.10
N ILE A 92 -13.22 4.68 1.13
CA ILE A 92 -13.67 6.08 1.15
C ILE A 92 -15.08 6.09 1.73
N GLN A 93 -15.24 6.63 2.94
CA GLN A 93 -16.55 6.71 3.59
C GLN A 93 -17.47 7.74 2.91
N ASP A 94 -18.77 7.69 3.22
CA ASP A 94 -19.78 8.62 2.69
C ASP A 94 -19.47 10.09 3.07
N ASP A 95 -18.72 10.32 4.15
CA ASP A 95 -18.24 11.65 4.59
C ASP A 95 -16.94 12.10 3.90
N GLY A 96 -16.42 11.29 2.97
CA GLY A 96 -15.17 11.54 2.24
C GLY A 96 -13.89 11.17 3.00
N SER A 97 -14.00 10.64 4.22
CA SER A 97 -12.83 10.22 5.00
C SER A 97 -12.21 8.92 4.46
N PHE A 98 -10.89 8.81 4.63
CA PHE A 98 -10.10 7.67 4.14
C PHE A 98 -9.75 6.72 5.27
N ILE A 99 -10.14 5.45 5.14
CA ILE A 99 -9.67 4.37 6.01
C ILE A 99 -8.71 3.48 5.22
N PHE A 100 -7.48 3.37 5.69
CA PHE A 100 -6.48 2.46 5.13
C PHE A 100 -6.36 1.18 5.97
N LYS A 101 -6.24 0.05 5.27
CA LYS A 101 -5.92 -1.26 5.87
C LYS A 101 -4.86 -1.96 5.04
N GLN A 102 -3.75 -2.35 5.65
CA GLN A 102 -2.80 -3.27 5.03
C GLN A 102 -3.46 -4.64 4.82
N ILE A 103 -3.38 -5.15 3.59
CA ILE A 103 -3.97 -6.44 3.19
C ILE A 103 -2.95 -7.39 2.56
N GLY A 104 -1.78 -6.90 2.15
CA GLY A 104 -0.70 -7.73 1.61
C GLY A 104 0.67 -7.18 1.97
N PRO A 105 1.27 -7.59 3.09
CA PRO A 105 2.66 -7.24 3.39
C PRO A 105 3.61 -7.89 2.39
N ILE A 106 4.63 -7.18 1.94
CA ILE A 106 5.71 -7.77 1.12
C ILE A 106 6.81 -8.40 1.97
N GLU A 107 7.61 -9.27 1.33
CA GLU A 107 8.87 -9.75 1.89
C GLU A 107 9.83 -8.58 2.13
N ARG A 108 10.42 -8.57 3.32
CA ARG A 108 11.22 -7.46 3.83
C ARG A 108 12.41 -7.99 4.63
N LYS A 109 13.49 -7.23 4.64
CA LYS A 109 14.69 -7.52 5.44
C LYS A 109 14.94 -6.38 6.42
N SER A 110 15.50 -6.73 7.58
CA SER A 110 15.92 -5.76 8.59
C SER A 110 17.36 -5.34 8.35
N LEU A 111 17.63 -4.05 8.48
CA LEU A 111 18.97 -3.47 8.47
C LEU A 111 19.14 -2.57 9.70
N ILE A 112 20.32 -2.60 10.31
CA ILE A 112 20.69 -1.62 11.35
C ILE A 112 21.42 -0.48 10.66
N GLY A 113 21.03 0.75 10.98
CA GLY A 113 21.63 1.94 10.42
C GLY A 113 21.64 3.11 11.39
N THR A 114 22.29 4.18 10.95
CA THR A 114 22.41 5.44 11.70
C THR A 114 21.42 6.46 11.17
N VAL A 115 20.67 7.09 12.08
CA VAL A 115 19.73 8.16 11.76
C VAL A 115 20.51 9.42 11.39
N VAL A 116 20.12 10.07 10.29
CA VAL A 116 20.66 11.36 9.83
C VAL A 116 19.52 12.30 9.47
N TYR A 117 19.79 13.61 9.44
CA TYR A 117 18.85 14.63 9.00
C TYR A 117 19.53 15.47 7.92
N GLU A 118 19.01 15.39 6.70
CA GLU A 118 19.61 16.04 5.51
C GLU A 118 18.50 16.52 4.58
N ASN A 119 18.67 17.70 3.97
CA ASN A 119 17.69 18.29 3.05
C ASN A 119 16.27 18.32 3.65
N ASP A 120 16.17 18.71 4.92
CA ASP A 120 14.93 18.77 5.69
C ASP A 120 14.15 17.46 5.81
N GLN A 121 14.84 16.32 5.68
CA GLN A 121 14.24 15.00 5.80
C GLN A 121 15.09 14.06 6.66
N TYR A 122 14.42 13.32 7.55
CA TYR A 122 15.07 12.24 8.27
C TYR A 122 15.34 11.06 7.35
N LYS A 123 16.54 10.50 7.50
CA LYS A 123 16.96 9.30 6.78
C LYS A 123 17.68 8.35 7.72
N VAL A 124 17.83 7.10 7.29
CA VAL A 124 18.69 6.11 7.95
C VAL A 124 19.70 5.59 6.94
N VAL A 125 20.98 5.69 7.28
CA VAL A 125 22.09 5.15 6.48
C VAL A 125 22.35 3.72 6.93
N ALA A 126 22.06 2.76 6.07
CA ALA A 126 22.20 1.33 6.34
C ALA A 126 22.60 0.58 5.06
N GLY A 127 23.46 -0.44 5.18
CA GLY A 127 23.84 -1.27 4.03
C GLY A 127 24.45 -0.50 2.85
N GLY A 128 25.15 0.60 3.12
CA GLY A 128 25.75 1.46 2.08
C GLY A 128 24.77 2.37 1.33
N LYS A 129 23.49 2.41 1.74
CA LYS A 129 22.45 3.26 1.14
C LYS A 129 21.79 4.16 2.20
N SER A 130 21.31 5.33 1.78
CA SER A 130 20.46 6.19 2.60
C SER A 130 18.99 5.96 2.25
N TYR A 131 18.18 5.65 3.27
CA TYR A 131 16.74 5.46 3.14
C TYR A 131 15.98 6.59 3.81
N GLN A 132 14.98 7.15 3.12
CA GLN A 132 14.03 8.09 3.70
C GLN A 132 13.14 7.36 4.71
N VAL A 133 12.86 8.02 5.84
CA VAL A 133 11.98 7.49 6.89
C VAL A 133 10.96 8.54 7.30
N LEU A 134 9.78 8.08 7.75
CA LEU A 134 8.74 8.99 8.19
C LEU A 134 9.13 9.68 9.50
N MET A 135 8.98 11.01 9.55
CA MET A 135 9.19 11.81 10.77
C MET A 135 8.34 11.28 11.94
N ALA A 136 7.13 10.80 11.67
CA ALA A 136 6.26 10.18 12.69
C ALA A 136 6.95 9.00 13.41
N SER A 137 7.73 8.20 12.69
CA SER A 137 8.50 7.10 13.27
C SER A 137 9.66 7.60 14.12
N VAL A 138 10.38 8.60 13.64
CA VAL A 138 11.50 9.22 14.38
C VAL A 138 11.01 9.78 15.71
N THR A 139 9.92 10.54 15.69
CA THR A 139 9.32 11.11 16.90
C THR A 139 8.80 10.04 17.85
N TYR A 140 8.15 8.99 17.33
CA TYR A 140 7.63 7.89 18.14
C TYR A 140 8.74 7.17 18.92
N PHE A 141 9.85 6.86 18.25
CA PHE A 141 11.02 6.22 18.86
C PHE A 141 11.97 7.18 19.57
N LYS A 142 11.67 8.49 19.54
CA LYS A 142 12.49 9.57 20.13
C LYS A 142 13.93 9.59 19.62
N LEU A 143 14.11 9.24 18.36
CA LEU A 143 15.42 9.16 17.71
C LEU A 143 15.94 10.55 17.39
N LYS A 144 17.26 10.70 17.45
CA LYS A 144 18.03 11.88 17.05
C LYS A 144 19.06 11.52 15.99
N PRO A 145 19.51 12.48 15.16
CA PRO A 145 20.66 12.25 14.29
C PRO A 145 21.86 11.71 15.09
N GLY A 146 22.46 10.62 14.62
CA GLY A 146 23.51 9.88 15.30
C GLY A 146 23.03 8.61 16.02
N ASP A 147 21.75 8.50 16.36
CA ASP A 147 21.20 7.29 16.98
C ASP A 147 21.18 6.11 15.99
N GLN A 148 21.18 4.89 16.52
CA GLN A 148 20.99 3.68 15.73
C GLN A 148 19.53 3.22 15.74
N ALA A 149 19.05 2.77 14.59
CA ALA A 149 17.71 2.23 14.42
C ALA A 149 17.74 0.99 13.54
N THR A 150 16.84 0.05 13.82
CA THR A 150 16.53 -1.04 12.91
C THR A 150 15.47 -0.58 11.93
N ILE A 151 15.71 -0.74 10.64
CA ILE A 151 14.78 -0.40 9.57
C ILE A 151 14.37 -1.64 8.78
N LEU A 152 13.14 -1.61 8.25
CA LEU A 152 12.60 -2.59 7.31
C LEU A 152 12.62 -2.00 5.91
N VAL A 153 13.20 -2.75 4.99
CA VAL A 153 13.23 -2.44 3.56
C VAL A 153 12.74 -3.64 2.76
N PRO A 154 12.23 -3.45 1.53
CA PRO A 154 11.87 -4.57 0.66
C PRO A 154 13.06 -5.53 0.48
N ALA A 155 12.80 -6.84 0.49
CA ALA A 155 13.86 -7.83 0.27
C ALA A 155 14.40 -7.75 -1.17
N ASP A 156 13.49 -7.63 -2.15
CA ASP A 156 13.77 -7.77 -3.58
C ASP A 156 13.76 -6.46 -4.37
N ASN A 157 13.75 -5.30 -3.69
CA ASN A 157 13.77 -3.99 -4.35
C ASN A 157 14.89 -3.11 -3.82
N GLU A 158 16.08 -3.29 -4.39
CA GLU A 158 17.28 -2.49 -4.07
C GLU A 158 17.13 -1.02 -4.50
N GLY A 159 16.23 -0.72 -5.44
CA GLY A 159 15.92 0.64 -5.89
C GLY A 159 15.11 1.45 -4.86
N CYS A 160 14.46 0.80 -3.89
CA CYS A 160 13.56 1.44 -2.93
C CYS A 160 14.24 2.56 -2.13
N GLN A 161 13.65 3.76 -2.12
CA GLN A 161 14.18 4.91 -1.40
C GLN A 161 13.67 5.03 0.03
N TRP A 162 12.59 4.32 0.37
CA TRP A 162 11.90 4.42 1.64
C TRP A 162 12.16 3.21 2.53
N ALA A 163 12.17 3.45 3.84
CA ALA A 163 12.24 2.41 4.85
C ALA A 163 11.27 2.71 6.00
N ALA A 164 10.78 1.65 6.66
CA ALA A 164 10.04 1.78 7.90
C ALA A 164 10.98 1.60 9.09
N ILE A 165 10.89 2.42 10.13
CA ILE A 165 11.63 2.17 11.38
C ILE A 165 10.91 1.08 12.16
N GLU A 166 11.63 -0.01 12.46
CA GLU A 166 11.12 -1.12 13.26
C GLU A 166 11.27 -0.87 14.76
N SER A 167 12.45 -0.38 15.17
CA SER A 167 12.83 -0.17 16.56
C SER A 167 14.02 0.78 16.68
N ALA A 168 14.10 1.47 17.82
CA ALA A 168 15.35 2.10 18.26
C ALA A 168 16.31 1.02 18.79
N VAL A 169 17.60 1.13 18.46
CA VAL A 169 18.62 0.30 19.08
C VAL A 169 19.04 0.98 20.37
N ILE A 170 18.71 0.36 21.51
CA ILE A 170 19.23 0.77 22.81
C ILE A 170 20.49 -0.04 23.03
N THR A 171 21.67 0.57 22.90
CA THR A 171 22.91 -0.06 23.35
C THR A 171 22.96 0.03 24.87
N PRO A 172 22.92 -1.07 25.64
CA PRO A 172 23.15 -1.01 27.07
C PRO A 172 24.64 -0.73 27.34
N GLY A 173 24.95 0.46 27.89
CA GLY A 173 26.18 0.72 28.65
C GLY A 173 27.32 1.42 27.92
N SER A 174 27.42 2.74 28.15
CA SER A 174 28.71 3.41 28.35
C SER A 174 28.56 4.38 29.53
N GLU A 175 28.28 3.83 30.71
CA GLU A 175 28.65 4.48 31.97
C GLU A 175 29.86 3.70 32.50
N GLY A 176 31.03 4.30 32.31
CA GLY A 176 32.28 4.01 33.03
C GLY A 176 32.69 5.26 33.78
#